data_AF-A0A4P7D9I9-F1
#
_entry.id   AF-A0A4P7D9I9-F1
#
_cell.length_a   1.000
_cell.length_b   1.000
_cell.length_c   1.000
_cell.angle_alpha   90.00
_cell.angle_beta   90.00
_cell.angle_gamma   90.00
#
_symmetry.space_group_name_H-M   'P 1'
#
loop_
_entity.id
_entity.type
_entity.pdbx_description
1 polymer ?
#
loop_
_entity_poly.entity_id
_entity_poly.type
_entity_poly.pdbx_seq_one_letter_code
_entity_poly.pdbx_strand_id
1 'polypeptide(L)'
;MLRRVRFGTGGPLVWTESHHSLGPRDGIAAAKVIENLRLDAARHLLERSRLTLDQVAVETGLTDARRLREAFLRRYRQPPQAIRRQMRIEGFAA
;
A
#
# COMPACT_ATOMS: atom_id res chain seq x y z
N MET A 1 28.84 -35.91 26.20
CA MET A 1 27.49 -36.41 25.84
C MET A 1 26.76 -35.34 25.05
N LEU A 2 26.64 -35.46 23.73
CA LEU A 2 25.65 -34.77 22.89
C LEU A 2 25.54 -35.54 21.57
N ARG A 3 24.30 -35.81 21.19
CA ARG A 3 23.86 -36.90 20.34
C ARG A 3 23.96 -36.48 18.87
N ARG A 4 24.65 -37.30 18.11
CA ARG A 4 24.93 -37.16 16.67
C ARG A 4 23.64 -37.44 15.89
N VAL A 5 23.03 -36.40 15.31
CA VAL A 5 21.96 -36.60 14.32
C VAL A 5 22.62 -36.61 12.95
N ARG A 6 22.83 -37.81 12.40
CA ARG A 6 23.15 -38.03 10.99
C ARG A 6 21.84 -37.95 10.21
N PHE A 7 21.70 -37.00 9.30
CA PHE A 7 20.78 -37.14 8.18
C PHE A 7 21.58 -37.55 6.94
N GLY A 8 21.17 -38.67 6.36
CA GLY A 8 21.86 -39.37 5.28
C GLY A 8 21.52 -38.80 3.90
N THR A 9 22.57 -38.71 3.08
CA THR A 9 22.70 -39.21 1.70
C THR A 9 21.63 -38.85 0.66
N GLY A 10 22.01 -38.02 -0.32
CA GLY A 10 21.39 -38.01 -1.64
C GLY A 10 21.75 -36.83 -2.57
N GLY A 11 23.01 -36.72 -3.03
CA GLY A 11 23.38 -35.97 -4.25
C GLY A 11 23.66 -34.46 -4.11
N PRO A 12 24.57 -33.88 -4.93
CA PRO A 12 24.97 -32.48 -4.82
C PRO A 12 23.92 -31.59 -5.48
N LEU A 13 22.98 -31.05 -4.70
CA LEU A 13 22.42 -29.77 -5.05
C LEU A 13 23.52 -28.74 -4.79
N VAL A 14 24.25 -28.45 -5.85
CA VAL A 14 25.04 -27.24 -6.03
C VAL A 14 24.06 -26.08 -5.82
N TRP A 15 23.91 -25.62 -4.58
CA TRP A 15 23.33 -24.32 -4.25
C TRP A 15 24.36 -23.24 -4.61
N THR A 16 24.80 -23.17 -5.87
CA THR A 16 25.61 -22.05 -6.32
C THR A 16 24.67 -20.87 -6.53
N GLU A 17 24.71 -19.94 -5.59
CA GLU A 17 24.83 -18.51 -5.93
C GLU A 17 23.83 -18.02 -7.00
N SER A 18 22.53 -18.11 -6.72
CA SER A 18 21.49 -17.37 -7.44
C SER A 18 20.18 -17.41 -6.63
N HIS A 19 19.73 -16.22 -6.20
CA HIS A 19 18.34 -15.91 -5.81
C HIS A 19 17.91 -16.13 -4.34
N HIS A 20 18.69 -15.68 -3.36
CA HIS A 20 18.06 -15.09 -2.17
C HIS A 20 18.81 -13.85 -1.68
N SER A 21 18.87 -12.82 -2.52
CA SER A 21 18.90 -11.44 -2.04
C SER A 21 17.59 -11.15 -1.30
N LEU A 22 17.39 -11.73 -0.10
CA LEU A 22 16.38 -11.27 0.84
C LEU A 22 16.86 -9.96 1.48
N GLY A 23 16.89 -8.90 0.67
CA GLY A 23 16.45 -7.59 1.14
C GLY A 23 14.93 -7.56 0.97
N PRO A 24 14.17 -7.25 2.03
CA PRO A 24 14.32 -5.99 2.74
C PRO A 24 14.63 -6.22 4.22
N ARG A 25 15.66 -5.55 4.72
CA ARG A 25 15.86 -5.38 6.15
C ARG A 25 14.83 -4.42 6.77
N ASP A 26 13.93 -3.86 5.96
CA ASP A 26 13.25 -2.61 6.32
C ASP A 26 11.73 -2.74 6.16
N GLY A 27 11.02 -3.07 7.24
CA GLY A 27 9.55 -3.01 7.32
C GLY A 27 8.96 -1.64 6.95
N ILE A 28 9.81 -0.61 6.87
CA ILE A 28 9.52 0.73 6.37
C ILE A 28 9.04 0.70 4.90
N ALA A 29 9.62 -0.15 4.05
CA ALA A 29 9.27 -0.23 2.64
C ALA A 29 7.85 -0.82 2.44
N ALA A 30 7.51 -1.88 3.16
CA ALA A 30 6.19 -2.50 3.11
C ALA A 30 5.09 -1.56 3.63
N ALA A 31 5.34 -0.87 4.75
CA ALA A 31 4.41 0.12 5.30
C ALA A 31 4.14 1.26 4.30
N LYS A 32 5.17 1.72 3.59
CA LYS A 32 5.04 2.77 2.57
C LYS A 32 4.26 2.30 1.35
N VAL A 33 4.47 1.07 0.91
CA VAL A 33 3.70 0.46 -0.20
C VAL A 33 2.23 0.35 0.17
N ILE A 34 1.92 -0.16 1.37
CA ILE A 34 0.54 -0.29 1.86
C ILE A 34 -0.11 1.09 1.98
N GLU A 35 0.61 2.09 2.49
CA GLU A 35 0.11 3.46 2.58
C GLU A 35 -0.26 4.03 1.19
N ASN A 36 0.57 3.80 0.18
CA ASN A 36 0.27 4.22 -1.18
C ASN A 36 -0.97 3.52 -1.75
N LEU A 37 -1.09 2.19 -1.55
CA LEU A 37 -2.25 1.42 -2.00
C LEU A 37 -3.55 1.91 -1.34
N ARG A 38 -3.52 2.28 -0.05
CA ARG A 38 -4.67 2.86 0.64
C ARG A 38 -5.09 4.20 0.04
N LEU A 39 -4.13 5.03 -0.36
CA LEU A 39 -4.40 6.32 -0.98
C LEU A 39 -4.99 6.19 -2.38
N ASP A 40 -4.51 5.22 -3.17
CA ASP A 40 -5.06 4.94 -4.49
C ASP A 40 -6.50 4.41 -4.38
N ALA A 41 -6.77 3.51 -3.42
CA ALA A 41 -8.13 3.04 -3.12
C ALA A 41 -9.05 4.20 -2.68
N ALA A 42 -8.55 5.09 -1.81
CA ALA A 42 -9.31 6.24 -1.34
C ALA A 42 -9.67 7.18 -2.49
N ARG A 43 -8.73 7.39 -3.42
CA ARG A 43 -8.98 8.18 -4.63
C ARG A 43 -10.09 7.55 -5.47
N HIS A 44 -10.02 6.25 -5.71
CA HIS A 44 -11.06 5.53 -6.45
C HIS A 44 -12.45 5.66 -5.81
N LEU A 45 -12.54 5.56 -4.48
CA LEU A 45 -13.80 5.75 -3.75
C LEU A 45 -14.33 7.19 -3.84
N LEU A 46 -13.44 8.18 -3.80
CA LEU A 46 -13.83 9.58 -3.95
C LEU A 46 -14.35 9.90 -5.35
N GLU A 47 -13.78 9.25 -6.37
CA GLU A 47 -14.17 9.40 -7.77
C GLU A 47 -15.49 8.68 -8.08
N ARG A 48 -15.68 7.47 -7.56
CA ARG A 48 -16.82 6.60 -7.93
C ARG A 48 -17.98 6.61 -6.95
N SER A 49 -17.81 7.19 -5.76
CA SER A 49 -18.79 7.10 -4.69
C SER A 49 -19.16 8.46 -4.07
N ARG A 50 -20.39 8.54 -3.54
CA ARG A 50 -20.90 9.70 -2.81
C ARG A 50 -20.58 9.67 -1.31
N LEU A 51 -19.65 8.80 -0.90
CA LEU A 51 -19.24 8.63 0.50
C LEU A 51 -18.70 9.93 1.10
N THR A 52 -18.91 10.11 2.40
CA THR A 52 -18.27 11.19 3.16
C THR A 52 -16.77 10.91 3.35
N LEU A 53 -15.99 11.94 3.69
CA LEU A 53 -14.55 11.74 3.91
C LEU A 53 -14.26 10.77 5.07
N ASP A 54 -15.13 10.75 6.10
CA ASP A 54 -15.00 9.82 7.22
C ASP A 54 -15.31 8.38 6.78
N GLN A 55 -16.33 8.19 5.93
CA GLN A 55 -16.61 6.87 5.35
C GLN A 55 -15.45 6.37 4.50
N VAL A 56 -14.89 7.23 3.63
CA VAL A 56 -13.70 6.87 2.82
C VAL A 56 -12.49 6.54 3.70
N ALA A 57 -12.30 7.25 4.81
CA ALA A 57 -11.23 6.94 5.76
C ALA A 57 -11.41 5.53 6.35
N VAL A 58 -12.61 5.21 6.84
CA VAL A 58 -12.93 3.88 7.38
C VAL A 58 -12.71 2.78 6.35
N GLU A 59 -13.23 2.95 5.13
CA GLU A 59 -13.12 1.96 4.03
C GLU A 59 -11.67 1.72 3.59
N THR A 60 -10.79 2.72 3.74
CA THR A 60 -9.38 2.63 3.33
C THR A 60 -8.44 2.28 4.48
N GLY A 61 -8.98 2.05 5.69
CA GLY A 61 -8.19 1.76 6.87
C GLY A 61 -7.38 2.95 7.38
N LEU A 62 -7.84 4.17 7.10
CA LEU A 62 -7.36 5.42 7.69
C LEU A 62 -8.24 5.79 8.88
N THR A 63 -7.63 6.32 9.94
CA THR A 63 -8.31 6.55 11.22
C THR A 63 -9.42 7.60 11.13
N ASP A 64 -9.21 8.67 10.36
CA ASP A 64 -10.15 9.78 10.23
C ASP A 64 -9.95 10.58 8.93
N ALA A 65 -10.88 11.49 8.65
CA ALA A 65 -10.78 12.41 7.52
C ALA A 65 -9.61 13.41 7.62
N ARG A 66 -9.03 13.69 8.80
CA ARG A 66 -7.85 14.57 8.92
C ARG A 66 -6.60 13.89 8.37
N ARG A 67 -6.33 12.65 8.80
CA ARG A 67 -5.26 11.78 8.31
C ARG A 67 -5.38 11.54 6.81
N LEU A 68 -6.60 11.31 6.32
CA LEU A 68 -6.87 11.23 4.88
C LEU A 68 -6.46 12.53 4.16
N ARG A 69 -6.88 13.69 4.66
CA ARG A 69 -6.52 14.99 4.07
C ARG A 69 -5.02 15.23 4.05
N GLU A 70 -4.33 14.99 5.16
CA GLU A 70 -2.88 15.14 5.28
C GLU A 70 -2.13 14.20 4.33
N ALA A 71 -2.55 12.94 4.26
CA ALA A 71 -1.94 11.95 3.37
C ALA A 71 -2.14 12.31 1.88
N PHE A 72 -3.33 12.80 1.51
CA PHE A 72 -3.61 13.29 0.16
C PHE A 72 -2.77 14.52 -0.21
N LEU A 73 -2.65 15.49 0.70
CA LEU A 73 -1.82 16.68 0.49
C LEU A 73 -0.34 16.28 0.31
N ARG A 74 0.15 15.32 1.09
CA ARG A 74 1.53 14.85 0.96
C ARG A 74 1.79 14.10 -0.35
N ARG A 75 0.82 13.32 -0.85
CA ARG A 75 1.01 12.44 -2.03
C ARG A 75 0.63 13.09 -3.36
N TYR A 76 -0.48 13.82 -3.40
CA TYR A 76 -1.07 14.39 -4.62
C TYR A 76 -1.04 15.92 -4.64
N ARG A 77 -0.61 16.57 -3.53
CA ARG A 77 -0.61 18.04 -3.36
C ARG A 77 -1.99 18.68 -3.57
N GLN A 78 -3.06 17.90 -3.38
CA GLN A 78 -4.43 18.33 -3.56
C GLN A 78 -5.31 17.75 -2.45
N PRO A 79 -6.28 18.52 -1.93
CA PRO A 79 -7.22 18.00 -0.96
C PRO A 79 -8.22 17.04 -1.63
N PRO A 80 -8.77 16.05 -0.89
CA PRO A 80 -9.75 15.09 -1.42
C PRO A 80 -10.95 15.73 -2.11
N GLN A 81 -11.41 16.88 -1.61
CA GLN A 81 -12.53 17.62 -2.22
C GLN A 81 -12.20 18.24 -3.57
N ALA A 82 -10.94 18.62 -3.82
CA ALA A 82 -10.52 19.13 -5.14
C ALA A 82 -10.60 18.01 -6.18
N ILE A 83 -10.19 16.80 -5.83
CA ILE A 83 -10.28 15.62 -6.70
C ILE A 83 -11.75 15.29 -7.04
N ARG A 84 -12.65 15.34 -6.04
CA ARG A 84 -14.10 15.19 -6.30
C ARG A 84 -14.65 16.26 -7.25
N ARG A 85 -14.16 17.50 -7.14
CA ARG A 85 -14.59 18.61 -7.98
C ARG A 85 -14.05 18.49 -9.41
N GLN A 86 -12.81 18.02 -9.58
CA GLN A 86 -12.20 17.80 -10.89
C GLN A 86 -13.05 16.82 -11.74
N MET A 87 -13.53 15.72 -11.14
CA MET A 87 -14.39 14.74 -11.82
C MET A 87 -15.74 15.32 -12.25
N ARG A 88 -16.29 16.27 -11.49
CA ARG A 88 -17.52 16.97 -11.88
C ARG A 88 -17.32 17.87 -13.11
N ILE A 89 -16.11 18.40 -13.29
CA ILE A 89 -15.75 19.25 -14.42
C ILE A 89 -15.43 18.39 -15.64
N GLU A 90 -14.70 17.27 -15.47
CA GLU A 90 -14.39 16.33 -16.56
C GLU A 90 -15.65 15.65 -17.12
N GLY A 91 -16.62 15.29 -16.27
CA GLY A 91 -17.91 14.73 -16.73
C GLY A 91 -18.81 15.74 -17.46
N PHE A 92 -18.44 17.02 -17.49
CA PHE A 92 -19.12 18.06 -18.26
C PHE A 92 -18.36 18.43 -19.55
N ALA A 93 -17.14 17.92 -19.71
CA ALA A 93 -16.25 18.16 -20.85
C ALA A 93 -16.14 16.95 -21.80
N ALA A 94 -17.00 15.94 -21.62
CA ALA A 94 -17.15 14.77 -22.49
C ALA A 94 -18.56 14.76 -23.10
#